data_AF-A0A2E4G227-F1
#
_entry.id   AF-A0A2E4G227-F1
#
_cell.length_a   1.000
_cell.length_b   1.000
_cell.length_c   1.000
_cell.angle_alpha   90.00
_cell.angle_beta   90.00
_cell.angle_gamma   90.00
#
_symmetry.space_group_name_H-M   'P 1'
#
loop_
_entity.id
_entity.type
_entity.pdbx_description
1 polymer ?
#
loop_
_entity_poly.entity_id
_entity_poly.type
_entity_poly.pdbx_seq_one_letter_code
_entity_poly.pdbx_strand_id
1 'polypeptide(L)'
;MPLRQTEVNRILGKVDELAESDEEIVIPFIVGEAVKVMDGPFNGFSGTIEEVNEEKKKLKVMVKIFGRRTPLDLSFMQVEKEQ
;
A
#
# COMPACT_ATOMS: atom_id res chain seq x y z
N MET A 1 -24.43 50.64 1.76
CA MET A 1 -24.74 49.19 1.65
C MET A 1 -23.52 48.41 2.11
N PRO A 2 -23.63 47.55 3.14
CA PRO A 2 -22.50 46.76 3.61
C PRO A 2 -22.41 45.41 2.86
N LEU A 3 -21.21 45.11 2.35
CA LEU A 3 -20.89 43.85 1.68
C LEU A 3 -20.84 42.72 2.73
N ARG A 4 -21.60 41.65 2.48
CA ARG A 4 -21.37 40.30 3.00
C ARG A 4 -20.23 39.67 2.22
N GLN A 5 -19.40 38.90 2.93
CA GLN A 5 -18.58 37.74 2.52
C GLN A 5 -17.54 37.55 3.64
N THR A 6 -17.78 36.76 4.70
CA THR A 6 -17.88 35.29 4.70
C THR A 6 -16.56 34.68 4.21
N GLU A 7 -15.88 33.99 5.13
CA GLU A 7 -14.67 33.17 4.95
C GLU A 7 -13.39 33.79 4.36
N VAL A 8 -12.68 34.58 5.17
CA VAL A 8 -11.20 34.70 5.05
C VAL A 8 -10.50 33.73 6.00
N ASN A 9 -10.85 32.44 5.95
CA ASN A 9 -10.06 31.39 6.60
C ASN A 9 -9.60 30.38 5.54
N ARG A 10 -8.44 30.61 4.92
CA ARG A 10 -7.84 29.70 3.92
C ARG A 10 -6.36 29.39 4.19
N ILE A 11 -5.76 29.88 5.27
CA ILE A 11 -4.30 29.74 5.47
C ILE A 11 -3.95 29.02 6.78
N LEU A 12 -4.78 28.06 7.21
CA LEU A 12 -4.47 27.20 8.38
C LEU A 12 -4.94 25.74 8.19
N GLY A 13 -4.81 25.20 6.98
CA GLY A 13 -5.32 23.85 6.67
C GLY A 13 -4.44 23.03 5.74
N LYS A 14 -3.13 23.30 5.66
CA LYS A 14 -2.19 22.54 4.81
C LYS A 14 -0.86 22.27 5.51
N VAL A 15 -0.91 21.91 6.79
CA VAL A 15 0.28 21.43 7.50
C VAL A 15 0.02 20.13 8.28
N ASP A 16 -1.18 19.55 8.16
CA ASP A 16 -1.65 18.46 9.02
C ASP A 16 -2.39 17.39 8.19
N GLU A 17 -1.79 16.95 7.07
CA GLU A 17 -2.30 15.80 6.29
C GLU A 17 -1.17 14.85 5.86
N LEU A 18 0.05 15.01 6.39
CA LEU A 18 1.21 14.18 6.04
C LEU A 18 1.76 13.38 7.23
N ALA A 19 1.06 13.33 8.36
CA ALA A 19 1.59 12.75 9.60
C ALA A 19 0.66 11.78 10.35
N GLU A 20 -0.48 11.36 9.77
CA GLU A 20 -1.45 10.50 10.47
C GLU A 20 -2.05 9.40 9.59
N SER A 21 -1.20 8.65 8.89
CA SER A 21 -1.62 7.34 8.36
C SER A 21 -0.55 6.29 8.54
N ASP A 22 0.09 6.30 9.71
CA ASP A 22 0.53 5.06 10.37
C ASP A 22 -0.68 4.49 11.14
N GLU A 23 -1.85 4.53 10.51
CA GLU A 23 -2.82 3.52 10.78
C GLU A 23 -2.13 2.26 10.24
N GLU A 24 -1.63 1.42 11.14
CA GLU A 24 -1.42 0.01 10.87
C GLU A 24 -2.80 -0.57 10.52
N ILE A 25 -3.37 -0.14 9.39
CA ILE A 25 -4.52 -0.74 8.79
C ILE A 25 -3.97 -2.12 8.50
N VAL A 26 -4.39 -3.08 9.31
CA VAL A 26 -4.22 -4.50 9.03
C VAL A 26 -5.09 -4.75 7.81
N ILE A 27 -4.65 -4.26 6.65
CA ILE A 27 -5.41 -4.39 5.43
C ILE A 27 -5.34 -5.88 5.11
N PRO A 28 -6.49 -6.56 5.07
CA PRO A 28 -6.48 -7.96 4.69
C PRO A 28 -5.89 -8.05 3.28
N PHE A 29 -4.87 -8.89 3.12
CA PHE A 29 -4.33 -9.20 1.81
C PHE A 29 -5.35 -10.05 1.05
N ILE A 30 -5.69 -9.64 -0.17
CA ILE A 30 -6.69 -10.32 -1.01
C ILE A 30 -6.02 -10.82 -2.29
N VAL A 31 -6.36 -12.04 -2.71
CA VAL A 31 -5.93 -12.59 -3.99
C VAL A 31 -6.39 -11.68 -5.13
N GLY A 32 -5.48 -11.35 -6.04
CA GLY A 32 -5.69 -10.45 -7.17
C GLY A 32 -5.23 -9.02 -6.92
N GLU A 33 -4.85 -8.65 -5.70
CA GLU A 33 -4.35 -7.31 -5.41
C GLU A 33 -2.87 -7.12 -5.72
N ALA A 34 -2.51 -5.88 -6.03
CA ALA A 34 -1.14 -5.46 -6.22
C ALA A 34 -0.47 -5.22 -4.86
N VAL A 35 0.71 -5.82 -4.69
CA VAL A 35 1.56 -5.61 -3.52
C VAL A 35 2.95 -5.26 -3.98
N LYS A 36 3.58 -4.39 -3.22
CA LYS A 36 4.98 -4.01 -3.40
C LYS A 36 5.83 -4.76 -2.41
N VAL A 37 6.89 -5.38 -2.88
CA VAL A 37 7.84 -6.05 -2.02
C VAL A 37 8.73 -4.98 -1.38
N MET A 38 8.77 -4.94 -0.05
CA MET A 38 9.52 -3.95 0.74
C MET A 38 10.75 -4.54 1.44
N ASP A 39 10.97 -5.86 1.31
CA ASP A 39 12.10 -6.54 1.93
C ASP A 39 12.67 -7.66 1.03
N GLY A 40 13.94 -8.02 1.28
CA GLY A 40 14.65 -9.08 0.56
C GLY A 40 15.21 -8.66 -0.81
N PRO A 41 15.75 -9.60 -1.60
CA PRO A 41 16.40 -9.32 -2.89
C PRO A 41 15.43 -8.86 -3.98
N PHE A 42 14.13 -8.86 -3.69
CA PHE A 42 13.06 -8.41 -4.58
C PHE A 42 12.42 -7.11 -4.07
N ASN A 43 13.04 -6.43 -3.10
CA ASN A 43 12.59 -5.11 -2.66
C ASN A 43 12.48 -4.13 -3.85
N GLY A 44 11.36 -3.41 -3.91
CA GLY A 44 11.06 -2.43 -4.95
C GLY A 44 10.34 -2.99 -6.16
N PHE A 45 10.14 -4.31 -6.25
CA PHE A 45 9.29 -4.91 -7.27
C PHE A 45 7.83 -4.94 -6.83
N SER A 46 6.92 -4.62 -7.74
CA SER A 46 5.48 -4.82 -7.56
C SER A 46 5.06 -6.16 -8.18
N GLY A 47 4.13 -6.84 -7.53
CA GLY A 47 3.57 -8.11 -7.97
C GLY A 47 2.09 -8.22 -7.60
N THR A 48 1.45 -9.27 -8.07
CA THR A 48 0.04 -9.54 -7.79
C THR A 48 -0.09 -10.76 -6.88
N ILE A 49 -0.90 -10.68 -5.85
CA ILE A 49 -1.17 -11.82 -4.96
C ILE A 49 -1.94 -12.90 -5.73
N GLU A 50 -1.40 -14.10 -5.85
CA GLU A 50 -2.10 -15.27 -6.41
C GLU A 50 -2.76 -16.12 -5.31
N GLU A 51 -2.15 -16.18 -4.12
CA GLU A 51 -2.66 -16.99 -3.01
C GLU A 51 -2.28 -16.35 -1.67
N VAL A 52 -3.20 -16.41 -0.70
CA VAL A 52 -3.00 -15.91 0.66
C VAL A 52 -3.11 -17.07 1.62
N ASN A 53 -2.07 -17.30 2.41
CA ASN A 53 -2.05 -18.27 3.49
C ASN A 53 -1.96 -17.54 4.83
N GLU A 54 -3.13 -17.21 5.39
CA GLU A 54 -3.24 -16.48 6.67
C GLU A 54 -2.71 -17.31 7.85
N GLU A 55 -2.93 -18.63 7.83
CA GLU A 55 -2.47 -19.56 8.89
C GLU A 55 -0.94 -19.55 9.02
N LYS A 56 -0.23 -19.51 7.89
CA LYS A 56 1.24 -19.49 7.84
C LYS A 56 1.82 -18.08 7.70
N LYS A 57 0.98 -17.05 7.60
CA LYS A 57 1.36 -15.66 7.28
C LYS A 57 2.27 -15.58 6.04
N LYS A 58 1.92 -16.32 4.99
CA LYS A 58 2.63 -16.34 3.70
C LYS A 58 1.70 -15.95 2.55
N LEU A 59 2.28 -15.29 1.56
CA LEU A 59 1.62 -14.78 0.36
C LEU A 59 2.38 -15.33 -0.84
N LYS A 60 1.64 -15.90 -1.78
CA LYS A 60 2.19 -16.27 -3.08
C LYS A 60 1.97 -15.11 -4.03
N VAL A 61 3.05 -14.42 -4.36
CA VAL A 61 3.03 -13.21 -5.18
C VAL A 61 3.62 -13.53 -6.55
N MET A 62 2.89 -13.18 -7.60
CA MET A 62 3.35 -13.23 -8.98
C MET A 62 4.05 -11.93 -9.32
N VAL A 63 5.38 -11.95 -9.35
CA VAL A 63 6.19 -10.79 -9.76
C VAL A 63 6.55 -10.92 -11.24
N LYS A 64 6.44 -9.81 -11.97
CA LYS A 64 6.83 -9.76 -13.39
C LYS A 64 8.24 -9.19 -13.50
N ILE A 65 9.23 -10.07 -13.60
CA ILE A 65 10.65 -9.68 -13.72
C ILE A 65 11.12 -10.03 -15.13
N PHE A 66 11.67 -9.06 -15.86
CA PHE A 66 12.17 -9.24 -17.25
C PHE A 66 11.13 -9.85 -18.22
N GLY A 67 9.86 -9.50 -18.06
CA GLY A 67 8.77 -10.04 -18.89
C GLY A 67 8.39 -11.50 -18.58
N ARG A 68 9.04 -12.13 -17.59
CA ARG A 68 8.70 -13.47 -17.09
C ARG A 68 7.89 -13.35 -15.81
N ARG A 69 6.87 -14.20 -15.69
CA ARG A 69 6.05 -14.32 -14.48
C ARG A 69 6.73 -15.33 -13.55
N THR A 70 7.23 -14.86 -12.41
CA THR A 70 7.92 -15.70 -11.43
C THR A 70 7.10 -15.72 -10.13
N PRO A 71 6.61 -16.89 -9.67
CA PRO A 71 5.90 -16.98 -8.40
C PRO A 71 6.90 -16.94 -7.27
N LEU A 72 6.65 -16.08 -6.29
CA LEU A 72 7.48 -15.93 -5.09
C LEU A 72 6.61 -16.08 -3.85
N ASP A 73 7.10 -16.85 -2.89
CA ASP A 73 6.50 -16.97 -1.55
C ASP A 73 7.13 -15.92 -0.64
N LEU A 74 6.33 -14.93 -0.25
CA LEU A 74 6.73 -13.82 0.60
C LEU A 74 5.93 -13.83 1.90
N SER A 75 6.49 -13.27 2.96
CA SER A 75 5.76 -13.11 4.23
C SER A 75 4.99 -11.80 4.24
N PHE A 76 3.96 -11.69 5.08
CA PHE A 76 3.14 -10.48 5.19
C PHE A 76 3.97 -9.24 5.57
N MET A 77 5.07 -9.43 6.30
CA MET A 77 6.00 -8.36 6.69
C MET A 77 6.95 -7.92 5.56
N GLN A 78 7.08 -8.71 4.50
CA GLN A 78 8.02 -8.45 3.40
C GLN A 78 7.35 -7.73 2.23
N VAL A 79 6.04 -7.53 2.31
CA VAL A 79 5.24 -6.87 1.30
C VAL A 79 4.38 -5.79 1.92
N GLU A 80 4.11 -4.77 1.14
CA GLU A 80 3.22 -3.66 1.46
C GLU A 80 2.14 -3.60 0.39
N LYS A 81 0.92 -3.27 0.79
CA LYS A 81 -0.18 -3.16 -0.16
C LYS A 81 -0.05 -1.87 -0.95
N GLU A 82 -0.08 -1.98 -2.28
CA GLU A 82 -0.11 -0.80 -3.17
C GLU A 82 -1.59 -0.41 -3.31
N GLN A 83 -2.01 0.68 -2.62
CA GLN A 83 -3.40 1.20 -2.64
C GLN A 83 -3.82 1.72 -4.02
#